data_AF-A0A3B1DGX0-F1
#
_entry.id   AF-A0A3B1DGX0-F1
#
_cell.length_a   1.000
_cell.length_b   1.000
_cell.length_c   1.000
_cell.angle_alpha   90.00
_cell.angle_beta   90.00
_cell.angle_gamma   90.00
#
_symmetry.space_group_name_H-M   'P 1'
#
loop_
_entity.id
_entity.type
_entity.pdbx_description
1 polymer ?
#
loop_
_entity_poly.entity_id
_entity_poly.type
_entity_poly.pdbx_seq_one_letter_code
_entity_poly.pdbx_strand_id
1 'polypeptide(L)'
;MRRFLLTILPYSLCMILGILLIVELRRESSQPPIKQISPRENKINPVPVVVKDSSTDNPKESKQPLSRRDQLKADIARIEKLSLKQDKEIIKKHNKQLTKELIQSYANDPAALAEIYIKLSNAWNWAESHTEERAAALQAGPLIEKTRIDYAVLEMQRLLDMGKCKIKLKDFKGARKQFNQVARFPIEDEFFSSTILFEKMKKLHTQAVLHYIKLTPDNELHKVVYLPFARAEIDRTYPEKSKKIYRASDIKTARFKSKFIGVIGIILEDEPVGKPIRKHALGLFEYIRSGLF
;
A
#
# COMPACT_ATOMS: atom_id res chain seq x y z
N MET A 1 44.79 6.64 8.56
CA MET A 1 43.77 5.97 9.40
C MET A 1 42.35 6.52 9.24
N ARG A 2 42.11 7.82 9.00
CA ARG A 2 40.75 8.40 8.77
C ARG A 2 39.98 7.84 7.56
N ARG A 3 40.66 7.33 6.52
CA ARG A 3 40.03 6.72 5.32
C ARG A 3 39.59 5.26 5.50
N PHE A 4 40.01 4.59 6.59
CA PHE A 4 39.76 3.17 6.83
C PHE A 4 38.44 2.92 7.59
N LEU A 5 37.97 3.90 8.37
CA LEU A 5 36.70 3.79 9.10
C LEU A 5 35.48 3.88 8.18
N LEU A 6 35.56 4.62 7.06
CA LEU A 6 34.45 4.72 6.10
C LEU A 6 34.26 3.48 5.22
N THR A 7 35.26 2.59 5.16
CA THR A 7 35.21 1.35 4.36
C THR A 7 34.63 0.16 5.12
N ILE A 8 34.46 0.27 6.44
CA ILE A 8 33.99 -0.83 7.31
C ILE A 8 32.62 -0.51 7.94
N LEU A 9 32.07 0.67 7.74
CA LEU A 9 30.78 1.02 8.36
C LEU A 9 29.62 0.28 7.66
N PRO A 10 28.96 -0.71 8.30
CA PRO A 10 27.76 -1.33 7.74
C PRO A 10 26.65 -0.29 7.60
N TYR A 11 25.74 -0.50 6.62
CA TYR A 11 24.59 0.34 6.29
C TYR A 11 23.87 0.95 7.52
N SER A 12 23.71 0.16 8.59
CA SER A 12 23.09 0.57 9.85
C SER A 12 23.84 1.70 10.58
N LEU A 13 25.18 1.77 10.49
CA LEU A 13 25.98 2.80 11.15
C LEU A 13 25.95 4.14 10.41
N CYS A 14 25.86 4.13 9.06
CA CYS A 14 25.59 5.34 8.27
C CYS A 14 24.18 5.89 8.53
N MET A 15 23.20 4.99 8.70
CA MET A 15 21.83 5.33 9.11
C MET A 15 21.81 5.96 10.50
N ILE A 16 22.54 5.40 11.47
CA ILE A 16 22.66 5.94 12.83
C ILE A 16 23.32 7.33 12.80
N LEU A 17 24.37 7.54 12.02
CA LEU A 17 25.01 8.85 11.87
C LEU A 17 24.07 9.89 11.23
N GLY A 18 23.29 9.50 10.23
CA GLY A 18 22.28 10.38 9.62
C GLY A 18 21.13 10.74 10.56
N ILE A 19 20.69 9.79 11.39
CA ILE A 19 19.66 10.03 12.42
C ILE A 19 20.23 10.92 13.54
N LEU A 20 21.45 10.68 13.99
CA LEU A 20 22.12 11.52 15.01
C LEU A 20 22.26 12.96 14.52
N LEU A 21 22.64 13.19 13.26
CA LEU A 21 22.70 14.52 12.64
C LEU A 21 21.33 15.24 12.63
N ILE A 22 20.25 14.52 12.33
CA ILE A 22 18.88 15.08 12.34
C ILE A 22 18.42 15.38 13.78
N VAL A 23 18.79 14.54 14.75
CA VAL A 23 18.48 14.74 16.17
C VAL A 23 19.24 15.94 16.73
N GLU A 24 20.52 16.11 16.40
CA GLU A 24 21.34 17.27 16.78
C GLU A 24 20.72 18.57 16.25
N LEU A 25 20.33 18.59 14.97
CA LEU A 25 19.64 19.72 14.31
C LEU A 25 18.31 20.10 14.98
N ARG A 26 17.57 19.12 15.51
CA ARG A 26 16.29 19.39 16.20
C ARG A 26 16.47 19.78 17.66
N ARG A 27 17.58 19.41 18.30
CA ARG A 27 17.83 19.68 19.72
C ARG A 27 18.07 21.15 20.02
N GLU A 28 18.67 21.89 19.08
CA GLU A 28 18.81 23.35 19.20
C GLU A 28 17.48 24.10 19.06
N SER A 29 16.44 23.47 18.50
CA SER A 29 15.13 24.09 18.27
C SER A 29 14.08 23.85 19.37
N SER A 30 14.37 23.03 20.38
CA SER A 30 13.34 22.53 21.31
C SER A 30 13.72 22.67 22.79
N GLN A 31 13.59 23.89 23.33
CA GLN A 31 13.20 24.17 24.72
C GLN A 31 12.19 25.34 24.75
N PRO A 32 11.27 25.41 25.73
CA PRO A 32 9.80 25.44 25.50
C PRO A 32 9.16 26.82 25.80
N PRO A 33 7.80 27.01 25.73
CA PRO A 33 6.94 26.63 26.86
C PRO A 33 5.53 26.10 26.50
N ILE A 34 4.97 25.39 27.49
CA ILE A 34 3.62 24.82 27.56
C ILE A 34 2.53 25.91 27.51
N LYS A 35 1.43 25.67 26.79
CA LYS A 35 0.13 26.31 27.06
C LYS A 35 -1.01 25.29 27.01
N GLN A 36 -1.65 25.11 28.16
CA GLN A 36 -2.98 24.51 28.34
C GLN A 36 -4.03 25.31 27.58
N ILE A 37 -4.95 24.64 26.90
CA ILE A 37 -6.29 25.18 26.64
C ILE A 37 -7.32 24.05 26.83
N SER A 38 -8.18 24.25 27.83
CA SER A 38 -9.32 23.43 28.24
C SER A 38 -10.50 23.49 27.25
N PRO A 39 -11.48 22.57 27.33
CA PRO A 39 -12.54 22.42 26.33
C PRO A 39 -13.71 23.37 26.58
N ARG A 40 -14.42 23.78 25.52
CA ARG A 40 -15.72 24.45 25.61
C ARG A 40 -16.76 23.79 24.71
N GLU A 41 -17.88 23.47 25.33
CA GLU A 41 -19.20 23.13 24.79
C GLU A 41 -19.73 24.23 23.84
N ASN A 42 -20.57 23.90 22.87
CA ASN A 42 -22.04 23.97 23.02
C ASN A 42 -22.83 23.90 21.69
N LYS A 43 -24.00 23.26 21.82
CA LYS A 43 -25.32 23.54 21.21
C LYS A 43 -25.64 23.11 19.77
N ILE A 44 -26.57 22.14 19.77
CA ILE A 44 -27.49 21.69 18.73
C ILE A 44 -28.64 22.70 18.57
N ASN A 45 -29.23 22.79 17.37
CA ASN A 45 -30.67 23.03 17.22
C ASN A 45 -31.21 22.23 16.00
N PRO A 46 -32.32 21.47 16.14
CA PRO A 46 -32.93 20.73 15.04
C PRO A 46 -34.08 21.52 14.37
N VAL A 47 -34.37 21.20 13.11
CA VAL A 47 -35.58 21.66 12.41
C VAL A 47 -36.52 20.46 12.21
N PRO A 48 -37.84 20.58 12.50
CA PRO A 48 -38.80 19.49 12.34
C PRO A 48 -39.57 19.62 11.03
N VAL A 49 -39.90 18.50 10.37
CA VAL A 49 -41.08 18.42 9.49
C VAL A 49 -41.72 17.03 9.63
N VAL A 50 -42.97 17.04 10.06
CA VAL A 50 -43.94 15.95 10.01
C VAL A 50 -44.92 16.28 8.87
N VAL A 51 -45.37 15.31 8.06
CA VAL A 51 -46.79 14.99 7.76
C VAL A 51 -46.89 13.66 6.98
N LYS A 52 -47.94 12.91 7.32
CA LYS A 52 -48.41 11.53 7.03
C LYS A 52 -48.96 11.26 5.61
N ASP A 53 -48.73 10.04 5.11
CA ASP A 53 -49.62 8.86 4.88
C ASP A 53 -50.54 8.87 3.65
N SER A 54 -50.37 7.85 2.79
CA SER A 54 -51.35 6.78 2.50
C SER A 54 -51.30 6.27 1.05
N SER A 55 -51.16 4.95 0.89
CA SER A 55 -52.05 4.06 0.11
C SER A 55 -51.35 2.74 -0.25
N THR A 56 -52.07 1.66 0.04
CA THR A 56 -51.78 0.24 -0.21
C THR A 56 -52.06 -0.13 -1.67
N ASP A 57 -51.21 -0.97 -2.28
CA ASP A 57 -51.59 -2.32 -2.73
C ASP A 57 -50.37 -3.07 -3.28
N ASN A 58 -50.19 -4.31 -2.81
CA ASN A 58 -49.15 -5.23 -3.27
C ASN A 58 -49.44 -5.68 -4.71
N PRO A 59 -48.38 -5.96 -5.47
CA PRO A 59 -48.27 -7.25 -6.10
C PRO A 59 -47.17 -8.06 -5.43
N LYS A 60 -47.48 -9.32 -5.12
CA LYS A 60 -46.48 -10.38 -4.92
C LYS A 60 -45.64 -10.48 -6.20
N GLU A 61 -44.57 -9.71 -6.29
CA GLU A 61 -43.54 -9.95 -7.30
C GLU A 61 -42.78 -11.20 -6.90
N SER A 62 -42.83 -12.20 -7.79
CA SER A 62 -41.90 -13.33 -7.72
C SER A 62 -40.49 -12.76 -7.72
N LYS A 63 -39.81 -12.80 -6.57
CA LYS A 63 -38.43 -12.36 -6.43
C LYS A 63 -37.57 -13.16 -7.41
N GLN A 64 -37.29 -12.58 -8.57
CA GLN A 64 -36.12 -12.98 -9.33
C GLN A 64 -34.92 -12.89 -8.37
N PRO A 65 -34.01 -13.86 -8.38
CA PRO A 65 -32.82 -13.78 -7.54
C PRO A 65 -32.10 -12.47 -7.90
N LEU A 66 -32.01 -11.56 -6.94
CA LEU A 66 -31.23 -10.34 -7.10
C LEU A 66 -29.82 -10.74 -7.52
N SER A 67 -29.26 -10.00 -8.47
CA SER A 67 -27.82 -10.07 -8.75
C SER A 67 -27.08 -9.94 -7.42
N ARG A 68 -26.04 -10.75 -7.18
CA ARG A 68 -25.23 -10.71 -5.94
C ARG A 68 -24.80 -9.28 -5.57
N ARG A 69 -24.56 -8.43 -6.57
CA ARG A 69 -24.19 -7.03 -6.37
C ARG A 69 -25.35 -6.18 -5.85
N ASP A 70 -26.57 -6.43 -6.31
CA ASP A 70 -27.76 -5.70 -5.86
C ASP A 70 -28.21 -6.19 -4.47
N GLN A 71 -27.97 -7.48 -4.17
CA GLN A 71 -28.13 -8.02 -2.83
C GLN A 71 -27.16 -7.38 -1.83
N LEU A 72 -25.87 -7.27 -2.18
CA LEU A 72 -24.88 -6.57 -1.35
C LEU A 72 -25.28 -5.12 -1.08
N LYS A 73 -25.72 -4.38 -2.11
CA LYS A 73 -26.21 -3.00 -1.93
C LYS A 73 -27.41 -2.93 -1.00
N ALA A 74 -28.36 -3.86 -1.13
CA ALA A 74 -29.55 -3.91 -0.28
C ALA A 74 -29.17 -4.20 1.19
N ASP A 75 -28.22 -5.11 1.42
CA ASP A 75 -27.74 -5.46 2.76
C ASP A 75 -26.93 -4.33 3.40
N ILE A 76 -26.11 -3.61 2.63
CA ILE A 76 -25.41 -2.40 3.08
C ILE A 76 -26.44 -1.31 3.46
N ALA A 77 -27.43 -1.06 2.61
CA ALA A 77 -28.48 -0.09 2.90
C ALA A 77 -29.29 -0.49 4.14
N ARG A 78 -29.47 -1.78 4.41
CA ARG A 78 -30.11 -2.30 5.62
C ARG A 78 -29.29 -2.00 6.87
N ILE A 79 -27.96 -2.12 6.83
CA ILE A 79 -27.06 -1.72 7.92
C ILE A 79 -27.17 -0.20 8.16
N GLU A 80 -27.04 0.60 7.09
CA GLU A 80 -27.04 2.08 7.18
C GLU A 80 -28.37 2.63 7.71
N LYS A 81 -29.51 2.07 7.28
CA LYS A 81 -30.84 2.46 7.78
C LYS A 81 -31.02 2.20 9.27
N LEU A 82 -30.37 1.19 9.84
CA LEU A 82 -30.47 0.91 11.28
C LEU A 82 -29.70 1.92 12.12
N SER A 83 -28.60 2.46 11.60
CA SER A 83 -27.84 3.54 12.25
C SER A 83 -28.62 4.85 12.39
N LEU A 84 -29.74 5.00 11.68
CA LEU A 84 -30.64 6.15 11.79
C LEU A 84 -31.67 6.02 12.93
N LYS A 85 -31.75 4.86 13.60
CA LYS A 85 -32.65 4.69 14.77
C LYS A 85 -32.06 5.40 15.99
N GLN A 86 -32.86 6.12 16.76
CA GLN A 86 -32.37 6.92 17.90
C GLN A 86 -32.01 6.10 19.15
N ASP A 87 -32.52 4.87 19.26
CA ASP A 87 -32.26 4.00 20.42
C ASP A 87 -31.03 3.10 20.19
N LYS A 88 -29.98 3.38 20.96
CA LYS A 88 -28.70 2.66 20.91
C LYS A 88 -28.82 1.18 21.26
N GLU A 89 -29.69 0.78 22.18
CA GLU A 89 -29.86 -0.64 22.55
C GLU A 89 -30.58 -1.42 21.46
N ILE A 90 -31.54 -0.78 20.78
CA ILE A 90 -32.19 -1.35 19.59
C ILE A 90 -31.16 -1.54 18.48
N ILE A 91 -30.29 -0.55 18.22
CA ILE A 91 -29.21 -0.67 17.24
C ILE A 91 -28.29 -1.84 17.59
N LYS A 92 -27.83 -1.94 18.85
CA LYS A 92 -26.95 -3.03 19.28
C LYS A 92 -27.57 -4.40 19.02
N LYS A 93 -28.84 -4.61 19.40
CA LYS A 93 -29.52 -5.89 19.19
C LYS A 93 -29.61 -6.27 17.71
N HIS A 94 -30.00 -5.32 16.86
CA HIS A 94 -30.13 -5.56 15.41
C HIS A 94 -28.77 -5.76 14.74
N ASN A 95 -27.75 -5.01 15.13
CA ASN A 95 -26.40 -5.17 14.61
C ASN A 95 -25.80 -6.53 15.00
N LYS A 96 -26.06 -7.06 16.21
CA LYS A 96 -25.63 -8.43 16.58
C LYS A 96 -26.26 -9.48 15.67
N GLN A 97 -27.54 -9.32 15.34
CA GLN A 97 -28.25 -10.23 14.44
C GLN A 97 -27.71 -10.15 13.01
N LEU A 98 -27.57 -8.93 12.48
CA LEU A 98 -27.02 -8.69 11.15
C LEU A 98 -25.59 -9.21 10.99
N THR A 99 -24.76 -9.01 12.01
CA THR A 99 -23.38 -9.50 12.01
C THR A 99 -23.37 -11.01 11.78
N LYS A 100 -24.21 -11.78 12.49
CA LYS A 100 -24.30 -13.23 12.31
C LYS A 100 -24.82 -13.63 10.92
N GLU A 101 -25.89 -12.98 10.46
CA GLU A 101 -26.55 -13.29 9.19
C GLU A 101 -25.66 -12.99 7.97
N LEU A 102 -25.07 -11.80 7.93
CA LEU A 102 -24.34 -11.30 6.77
C LEU A 102 -22.95 -11.92 6.66
N ILE A 103 -22.25 -12.16 7.78
CA ILE A 103 -20.93 -12.83 7.73
C ILE A 103 -21.08 -14.23 7.10
N GLN A 104 -22.12 -14.98 7.47
CA GLN A 104 -22.35 -16.30 6.92
C GLN A 104 -22.73 -16.24 5.42
N SER A 105 -23.51 -15.23 5.03
CA SER A 105 -23.96 -15.05 3.64
C SER A 105 -22.83 -14.68 2.69
N TYR A 106 -21.82 -13.93 3.16
CA TYR A 106 -20.70 -13.44 2.35
C TYR A 106 -19.37 -14.16 2.63
N ALA A 107 -19.37 -15.29 3.36
CA ALA A 107 -18.15 -16.02 3.74
C ALA A 107 -17.22 -16.38 2.56
N ASN A 108 -17.78 -16.57 1.37
CA ASN A 108 -17.05 -16.95 0.15
C ASN A 108 -16.68 -15.75 -0.75
N ASP A 109 -17.03 -14.52 -0.35
CA ASP A 109 -16.72 -13.30 -1.10
C ASP A 109 -15.97 -12.32 -0.18
N PRO A 110 -14.62 -12.42 -0.12
CA PRO A 110 -13.81 -11.59 0.76
C PRO A 110 -13.99 -10.09 0.54
N ALA A 111 -14.26 -9.65 -0.69
CA ALA A 111 -14.45 -8.25 -1.02
C ALA A 111 -15.78 -7.73 -0.48
N ALA A 112 -16.87 -8.46 -0.72
CA ALA A 112 -18.18 -8.13 -0.17
C ALA A 112 -18.18 -8.20 1.36
N LEU A 113 -17.53 -9.21 1.94
CA LEU A 113 -17.43 -9.39 3.38
C LEU A 113 -16.63 -8.25 4.05
N ALA A 114 -15.55 -7.79 3.43
CA ALA A 114 -14.81 -6.62 3.90
C ALA A 114 -15.69 -5.36 3.94
N GLU A 115 -16.47 -5.12 2.89
CA GLU A 115 -17.40 -3.99 2.81
C GLU A 115 -18.47 -4.05 3.92
N ILE A 116 -19.03 -5.24 4.16
CA ILE A 116 -19.95 -5.49 5.28
C ILE A 116 -19.29 -5.19 6.63
N TYR A 117 -18.08 -5.67 6.89
CA TYR A 117 -17.39 -5.39 8.15
C TYR A 117 -17.12 -3.90 8.39
N ILE A 118 -16.76 -3.15 7.35
CA ILE A 118 -16.58 -1.69 7.43
C ILE A 118 -17.91 -1.01 7.79
N LYS A 119 -19.00 -1.39 7.14
CA LYS A 119 -20.34 -0.82 7.41
C LYS A 119 -20.85 -1.18 8.80
N LEU A 120 -20.63 -2.42 9.25
CA LEU A 120 -20.93 -2.84 10.62
C LEU A 120 -20.09 -2.07 11.64
N SER A 121 -18.79 -1.87 11.39
CA SER A 121 -17.92 -1.08 12.27
C SER A 121 -18.47 0.34 12.46
N ASN A 122 -18.87 1.01 11.37
CA ASN A 122 -19.52 2.31 11.45
C ASN A 122 -20.83 2.26 12.26
N ALA A 123 -21.66 1.23 12.05
CA ALA A 123 -22.91 1.07 12.78
C ALA A 123 -22.69 0.81 14.29
N TRP A 124 -21.59 0.14 14.66
CA TRP A 124 -21.20 -0.05 16.06
C TRP A 124 -20.66 1.22 16.71
N ASN A 125 -19.93 2.04 15.95
CA ASN A 125 -19.50 3.36 16.41
C ASN A 125 -20.70 4.25 16.75
N TRP A 126 -21.73 4.28 15.89
CA TRP A 126 -22.99 4.99 16.18
C TRP A 126 -23.69 4.49 17.44
N ALA A 127 -23.55 3.20 17.75
CA ALA A 127 -24.10 2.59 18.95
C ALA A 127 -23.20 2.75 20.20
N GLU A 128 -22.08 3.46 20.09
CA GLU A 128 -21.03 3.62 21.11
C GLU A 128 -20.50 2.29 21.65
N SER A 129 -20.49 1.27 20.79
CA SER A 129 -20.06 -0.09 21.10
C SER A 129 -18.63 -0.28 20.56
N HIS A 130 -17.66 0.40 21.18
CA HIS A 130 -16.28 0.47 20.69
C HIS A 130 -15.56 -0.88 20.62
N THR A 131 -15.94 -1.83 21.48
CA THR A 131 -15.38 -3.20 21.43
C THR A 131 -15.80 -3.91 20.16
N GLU A 132 -17.08 -3.85 19.80
CA GLU A 132 -17.61 -4.44 18.56
C GLU A 132 -17.17 -3.68 17.31
N GLU A 133 -17.06 -2.35 17.38
CA GLU A 133 -16.48 -1.51 16.32
C GLU A 133 -15.07 -1.97 15.97
N ARG A 134 -14.21 -2.09 17.00
CA ARG A 134 -12.82 -2.56 16.86
C ARG A 134 -12.77 -3.98 16.32
N ALA A 135 -13.62 -4.88 16.84
CA ALA A 135 -13.68 -6.25 16.36
C ALA A 135 -14.03 -6.32 14.86
N ALA A 136 -15.03 -5.56 14.41
CA ALA A 136 -15.41 -5.50 13.00
C ALA A 136 -14.30 -4.91 12.13
N ALA A 137 -13.65 -3.82 12.57
CA ALA A 137 -12.54 -3.20 11.85
C ALA A 137 -11.33 -4.16 11.71
N LEU A 138 -11.01 -4.91 12.78
CA LEU A 138 -9.93 -5.92 12.75
C LEU A 138 -10.21 -7.06 11.78
N GLN A 139 -11.47 -7.43 11.56
CA GLN A 139 -11.83 -8.46 10.58
C GLN A 139 -11.80 -7.92 9.14
N ALA A 140 -12.09 -6.63 8.91
CA ALA A 140 -12.04 -6.02 7.59
C ALA A 140 -10.61 -5.94 7.03
N GLY A 141 -9.62 -5.60 7.85
CA GLY A 141 -8.24 -5.36 7.42
C GLY A 141 -7.63 -6.48 6.57
N PRO A 142 -7.55 -7.73 7.07
CA PRO A 142 -6.99 -8.85 6.32
C PRO A 142 -7.76 -9.19 5.03
N LEU A 143 -9.07 -8.96 5.00
CA LEU A 143 -9.89 -9.22 3.82
C LEU A 143 -9.64 -8.19 2.71
N ILE A 144 -9.48 -6.92 3.08
CA ILE A 144 -9.10 -5.83 2.15
C ILE A 144 -7.71 -6.11 1.58
N GLU A 145 -6.77 -6.46 2.45
CA GLU A 145 -5.39 -6.78 2.06
C GLU A 145 -5.37 -7.96 1.08
N LYS A 146 -6.03 -9.07 1.42
CA LYS A 146 -6.16 -10.24 0.53
C LYS A 146 -6.75 -9.85 -0.82
N THR A 147 -7.85 -9.10 -0.83
CA THR A 147 -8.51 -8.64 -2.06
C THR A 147 -7.58 -7.78 -2.91
N ARG A 148 -6.85 -6.83 -2.30
CA ARG A 148 -5.86 -5.99 -2.98
C ARG A 148 -4.74 -6.82 -3.60
N ILE A 149 -4.23 -7.80 -2.87
CA ILE A 149 -3.20 -8.72 -3.37
C ILE A 149 -3.73 -9.56 -4.54
N ASP A 150 -4.94 -10.11 -4.43
CA ASP A 150 -5.57 -10.89 -5.50
C ASP A 150 -5.72 -10.06 -6.78
N TYR A 151 -6.19 -8.81 -6.68
CA TYR A 151 -6.26 -7.89 -7.82
C TYR A 151 -4.89 -7.57 -8.42
N ALA A 152 -3.87 -7.37 -7.57
CA ALA A 152 -2.50 -7.15 -8.04
C ALA A 152 -1.97 -8.35 -8.85
N VAL A 153 -2.20 -9.58 -8.36
CA VAL A 153 -1.83 -10.81 -9.08
C VAL A 153 -2.55 -10.90 -10.43
N LEU A 154 -3.86 -10.63 -10.46
CA LEU A 154 -4.64 -10.64 -11.70
C LEU A 154 -4.16 -9.60 -12.69
N GLU A 155 -3.84 -8.39 -12.23
CA GLU A 155 -3.32 -7.33 -13.08
C GLU A 155 -1.94 -7.68 -13.65
N MET A 156 -1.03 -8.22 -12.83
CA MET A 156 0.26 -8.70 -13.28
C MET A 156 0.11 -9.81 -14.33
N GLN A 157 -0.81 -10.75 -14.13
CA GLN A 157 -1.11 -11.83 -15.08
C GLN A 157 -1.65 -11.26 -16.39
N ARG A 158 -2.63 -10.35 -16.33
CA ARG A 158 -3.22 -9.68 -17.50
C ARG A 158 -2.16 -8.98 -18.33
N LEU A 159 -1.30 -8.18 -17.70
CA LEU A 159 -0.20 -7.48 -18.36
C LEU A 159 0.81 -8.44 -18.98
N LEU A 160 1.16 -9.53 -18.27
CA LEU A 160 2.06 -10.55 -18.77
C LEU A 160 1.52 -11.22 -20.04
N ASP A 161 0.23 -11.58 -20.04
CA ASP A 161 -0.41 -12.22 -21.19
C ASP A 161 -0.62 -11.26 -22.35
N MET A 162 -0.91 -9.98 -22.08
CA MET A 162 -0.89 -8.94 -23.10
C MET A 162 0.50 -8.78 -23.73
N GLY A 163 1.56 -8.84 -22.93
CA GLY A 163 2.94 -8.85 -23.43
C GLY A 163 3.20 -10.01 -24.39
N LYS A 164 2.80 -11.23 -24.00
CA LYS A 164 2.92 -12.43 -24.85
C LYS A 164 2.10 -12.33 -26.13
N CYS A 165 0.88 -11.81 -26.06
CA CYS A 165 0.02 -11.58 -27.21
C CYS A 165 0.67 -10.60 -28.20
N LYS A 166 1.22 -9.49 -27.68
CA LYS A 166 1.94 -8.51 -28.51
C LYS A 166 3.17 -9.08 -29.21
N ILE A 167 3.90 -10.01 -28.59
CA ILE A 167 4.98 -10.75 -29.27
C ILE A 167 4.42 -11.51 -30.49
N LYS A 168 3.29 -12.25 -30.32
CA LYS A 168 2.67 -13.00 -31.42
C LYS A 168 2.22 -12.08 -32.56
N LEU A 169 1.78 -10.87 -32.22
CA LEU A 169 1.42 -9.81 -33.17
C LEU A 169 2.63 -9.02 -33.73
N LYS A 170 3.87 -9.41 -33.39
CA LYS A 170 5.12 -8.72 -33.77
C LYS A 170 5.22 -7.27 -33.27
N ASP A 171 4.38 -6.85 -32.32
CA ASP A 171 4.48 -5.56 -31.61
C ASP A 171 5.50 -5.68 -30.46
N PHE A 172 6.79 -5.75 -30.79
CA PHE A 172 7.86 -5.93 -29.79
C PHE A 172 8.00 -4.74 -28.85
N LYS A 173 7.79 -3.51 -29.33
CA LYS A 173 7.85 -2.29 -28.52
C LYS A 173 6.73 -2.28 -27.48
N GLY A 174 5.50 -2.62 -27.89
CA GLY A 174 4.37 -2.75 -26.99
C GLY A 174 4.54 -3.92 -26.01
N ALA A 175 5.03 -5.07 -26.47
CA ALA A 175 5.31 -6.21 -25.59
C ALA A 175 6.33 -5.84 -24.50
N ARG A 176 7.42 -5.18 -24.89
CA ARG A 176 8.45 -4.65 -23.99
C ARG A 176 7.86 -3.69 -22.95
N LYS A 177 6.94 -2.82 -23.35
CA LYS A 177 6.22 -1.91 -22.42
C LYS A 177 5.41 -2.69 -21.38
N GLN A 178 4.65 -3.71 -21.79
CA GLN A 178 3.83 -4.51 -20.87
C GLN A 178 4.70 -5.28 -19.86
N PHE A 179 5.76 -5.95 -20.31
CA PHE A 179 6.66 -6.66 -19.40
C PHE A 179 7.39 -5.73 -18.44
N ASN A 180 7.80 -4.54 -18.88
CA ASN A 180 8.39 -3.55 -17.99
C ASN A 180 7.40 -3.05 -16.92
N GLN A 181 6.10 -2.98 -17.22
CA GLN A 181 5.09 -2.62 -16.23
C GLN A 181 4.97 -3.68 -15.12
N VAL A 182 4.98 -4.97 -15.48
CA VAL A 182 4.98 -6.07 -14.48
C VAL A 182 6.31 -6.12 -13.71
N ALA A 183 7.43 -5.91 -14.39
CA ALA A 183 8.76 -5.85 -13.77
C ALA A 183 8.94 -4.66 -12.81
N ARG A 184 8.12 -3.61 -12.94
CA ARG A 184 8.13 -2.44 -12.04
C ARG A 184 6.92 -2.40 -11.13
N PHE A 185 6.13 -3.47 -11.08
CA PHE A 185 4.93 -3.52 -10.26
C PHE A 185 5.30 -3.27 -8.79
N PRO A 186 4.65 -2.30 -8.11
CA PRO A 186 4.96 -2.01 -6.72
C PRO A 186 4.52 -3.19 -5.84
N ILE A 187 5.46 -3.81 -5.15
CA ILE A 187 5.17 -4.82 -4.13
C ILE A 187 5.36 -4.13 -2.78
N GLU A 188 4.25 -3.89 -2.08
CA GLU A 188 4.26 -3.24 -0.77
C GLU A 188 4.55 -4.26 0.35
N ASP A 189 4.88 -3.77 1.56
CA ASP A 189 5.32 -4.64 2.66
C ASP A 189 4.25 -5.60 3.16
N GLU A 190 2.99 -5.20 3.03
CA GLU A 190 1.84 -6.01 3.42
C GLU A 190 1.75 -7.27 2.55
N PHE A 191 2.23 -7.22 1.29
CA PHE A 191 2.18 -8.36 0.38
C PHE A 191 3.05 -9.55 0.81
N PHE A 192 4.01 -9.33 1.72
CA PHE A 192 4.89 -10.38 2.25
C PHE A 192 4.21 -11.23 3.34
N SER A 193 3.04 -10.81 3.86
CA SER A 193 2.28 -11.52 4.88
C SER A 193 1.52 -12.75 4.33
N SER A 194 1.20 -12.75 3.02
CA SER A 194 0.43 -13.80 2.34
C SER A 194 1.35 -14.69 1.49
N THR A 195 1.83 -15.79 2.06
CA THR A 195 2.82 -16.69 1.44
C THR A 195 2.42 -17.21 0.05
N ILE A 196 1.16 -17.61 -0.15
CA ILE A 196 0.71 -18.20 -1.42
C ILE A 196 0.64 -17.15 -2.53
N LEU A 197 0.06 -15.98 -2.24
CA LEU A 197 -0.13 -14.94 -3.24
C LEU A 197 1.17 -14.21 -3.56
N PHE A 198 2.03 -14.03 -2.56
CA PHE A 198 3.38 -13.50 -2.73
C PHE A 198 4.21 -14.36 -3.69
N GLU A 199 4.22 -15.69 -3.52
CA GLU A 199 4.95 -16.58 -4.42
C GLU A 199 4.40 -16.55 -5.86
N LYS A 200 3.07 -16.37 -6.03
CA LYS A 200 2.49 -16.14 -7.36
C LYS A 200 3.01 -14.83 -7.97
N MET A 201 2.98 -13.72 -7.23
CA MET A 201 3.49 -12.42 -7.72
C MET A 201 4.97 -12.51 -8.11
N LYS A 202 5.79 -13.15 -7.25
CA LYS A 202 7.20 -13.40 -7.51
C LYS A 202 7.42 -14.15 -8.82
N LYS A 203 6.67 -15.23 -9.05
CA LYS A 203 6.72 -15.99 -10.31
C LYS A 203 6.37 -15.12 -11.52
N LEU A 204 5.28 -14.35 -11.44
CA LEU A 204 4.85 -13.47 -12.54
C LEU A 204 5.88 -12.37 -12.83
N HIS A 205 6.41 -11.74 -11.78
CA HIS A 205 7.45 -10.74 -11.89
C HIS A 205 8.71 -11.32 -12.56
N THR A 206 9.21 -12.46 -12.07
CA THR A 206 10.39 -13.10 -12.65
C THR A 206 10.16 -13.44 -14.13
N GLN A 207 9.01 -14.00 -14.49
CA GLN A 207 8.68 -14.27 -15.90
C GLN A 207 8.67 -13.00 -16.76
N ALA A 208 8.05 -11.92 -16.26
CA ALA A 208 8.03 -10.65 -16.98
C ALA A 208 9.44 -10.08 -17.18
N VAL A 209 10.29 -10.12 -16.15
CA VAL A 209 11.68 -9.65 -16.25
C VAL A 209 12.45 -10.45 -17.29
N LEU A 210 12.33 -11.78 -17.31
CA LEU A 210 13.00 -12.62 -18.31
C LEU A 210 12.55 -12.30 -19.74
N HIS A 211 11.25 -12.10 -19.96
CA HIS A 211 10.73 -11.68 -21.25
C HIS A 211 11.20 -10.27 -21.64
N TYR A 212 11.23 -9.35 -20.67
CA TYR A 212 11.71 -7.99 -20.88
C TYR A 212 13.18 -7.97 -21.29
N ILE A 213 14.06 -8.72 -20.60
CA ILE A 213 15.48 -8.86 -20.95
C ILE A 213 15.65 -9.43 -22.35
N LYS A 214 14.88 -10.47 -22.71
CA LYS A 214 14.94 -11.09 -24.04
C LYS A 214 14.69 -10.07 -25.16
N LEU A 215 13.74 -9.16 -24.95
CA LEU A 215 13.32 -8.15 -25.92
C LEU A 215 14.11 -6.84 -25.80
N THR A 216 15.01 -6.72 -24.83
CA THR A 216 15.79 -5.50 -24.61
C THR A 216 17.10 -5.58 -25.39
N PRO A 217 17.41 -4.58 -26.25
CA PRO A 217 18.69 -4.47 -26.91
C PRO A 217 19.86 -4.43 -25.92
N ASP A 218 21.01 -4.98 -26.30
CA ASP A 218 22.18 -5.10 -25.43
C ASP A 218 22.67 -3.76 -24.87
N ASN A 219 22.61 -2.69 -25.67
CA ASN A 219 22.96 -1.33 -25.26
C ASN A 219 21.95 -0.72 -24.27
N GLU A 220 20.78 -1.31 -24.08
CA GLU A 220 19.73 -0.85 -23.16
C GLU A 220 19.56 -1.76 -21.93
N LEU A 221 20.30 -2.87 -21.83
CA LEU A 221 20.17 -3.83 -20.72
C LEU A 221 20.41 -3.21 -19.35
N HIS A 222 21.28 -2.21 -19.27
CA HIS A 222 21.53 -1.45 -18.06
C HIS A 222 20.24 -0.76 -17.53
N LYS A 223 19.27 -0.45 -18.39
CA LYS A 223 17.99 0.18 -17.98
C LYS A 223 16.98 -0.81 -17.38
N VAL A 224 17.28 -2.11 -17.41
CA VAL A 224 16.41 -3.15 -16.86
C VAL A 224 16.49 -3.11 -15.34
N VAL A 225 15.32 -3.07 -14.69
CA VAL A 225 15.15 -2.99 -13.24
C VAL A 225 14.36 -4.23 -12.81
N TYR A 226 14.84 -4.97 -11.81
CA TYR A 226 14.22 -6.21 -11.34
C TYR A 226 14.37 -6.37 -9.82
N LEU A 227 13.44 -7.08 -9.19
CA LEU A 227 13.49 -7.35 -7.74
C LEU A 227 14.45 -8.49 -7.41
N PRO A 228 15.14 -8.46 -6.24
CA PRO A 228 16.21 -9.40 -5.91
C PRO A 228 15.87 -10.89 -6.06
N PHE A 229 14.62 -11.27 -5.82
CA PHE A 229 14.18 -12.66 -5.93
C PHE A 229 14.20 -13.22 -7.37
N ALA A 230 14.25 -12.37 -8.40
CA ALA A 230 14.34 -12.80 -9.79
C ALA A 230 15.78 -13.11 -10.23
N ARG A 231 16.77 -12.75 -9.42
CA ARG A 231 18.19 -12.79 -9.78
C ARG A 231 18.67 -14.18 -10.20
N ALA A 232 18.43 -15.19 -9.36
CA ALA A 232 18.91 -16.55 -9.61
C ALA A 232 18.43 -17.06 -10.98
N GLU A 233 17.19 -16.74 -11.34
CA GLU A 233 16.61 -17.15 -12.60
C GLU A 233 17.15 -16.36 -13.80
N ILE A 234 17.46 -15.08 -13.62
CA ILE A 234 18.10 -14.24 -14.64
C ILE A 234 19.52 -14.72 -14.92
N ASP A 235 20.31 -14.95 -13.87
CA ASP A 235 21.69 -15.43 -13.97
C ASP A 235 21.73 -16.82 -14.65
N ARG A 236 20.75 -17.69 -14.34
CA ARG A 236 20.58 -19.00 -14.98
C ARG A 236 20.20 -18.91 -16.45
N THR A 237 19.29 -18.01 -16.82
CA THR A 237 18.71 -17.95 -18.17
C THR A 237 19.57 -17.12 -19.13
N TYR A 238 20.20 -16.05 -18.65
CA TYR A 238 20.97 -15.10 -19.45
C TYR A 238 22.30 -14.69 -18.79
N PRO A 239 23.24 -15.62 -18.57
CA PRO A 239 24.46 -15.39 -17.78
C PRO A 239 25.32 -14.22 -18.29
N GLU A 240 25.41 -14.03 -19.61
CA GLU A 240 26.19 -12.92 -20.17
C GLU A 240 25.44 -11.58 -20.17
N LYS A 241 24.11 -11.61 -20.25
CA LYS A 241 23.30 -10.38 -20.16
C LYS A 241 23.15 -9.92 -18.72
N SER A 242 23.11 -10.84 -17.75
CA SER A 242 22.91 -10.49 -16.34
C SER A 242 24.02 -9.61 -15.77
N LYS A 243 25.27 -9.83 -16.23
CA LYS A 243 26.43 -8.97 -15.93
C LYS A 243 26.24 -7.51 -16.35
N LYS A 244 25.38 -7.24 -17.34
CA LYS A 244 25.12 -5.90 -17.92
C LYS A 244 23.89 -5.20 -17.34
N ILE A 245 23.12 -5.87 -16.47
CA ILE A 245 21.86 -5.34 -15.93
C ILE A 245 22.10 -4.74 -14.54
N TYR A 246 21.60 -3.52 -14.30
CA TYR A 246 21.66 -2.93 -12.97
C TYR A 246 20.67 -3.61 -12.01
N ARG A 247 21.18 -3.99 -10.84
CA ARG A 247 20.36 -4.52 -9.76
C ARG A 247 19.46 -3.40 -9.22
N ALA A 248 18.15 -3.65 -9.15
CA ALA A 248 17.27 -2.83 -8.33
C ALA A 248 17.35 -3.29 -6.87
N SER A 249 18.56 -3.30 -6.28
CA SER A 249 18.65 -3.32 -4.83
C SER A 249 18.00 -2.02 -4.37
N ASP A 250 16.72 -2.21 -4.03
CA ASP A 250 15.85 -1.35 -3.31
C ASP A 250 15.14 -0.22 -4.08
N ILE A 251 13.87 -0.41 -4.44
CA ILE A 251 12.96 0.74 -4.59
C ILE A 251 12.91 1.55 -3.28
N LYS A 252 13.09 0.88 -2.13
CA LYS A 252 13.23 1.50 -0.80
C LYS A 252 14.52 2.29 -0.63
N THR A 253 15.71 1.73 -0.84
CA THR A 253 17.01 2.43 -0.83
C THR A 253 17.20 3.35 -2.01
N ALA A 254 16.51 3.23 -3.15
CA ALA A 254 16.51 4.25 -4.20
C ALA A 254 15.64 5.45 -3.81
N ARG A 255 14.42 5.22 -3.28
CA ARG A 255 13.58 6.28 -2.68
C ARG A 255 14.24 6.89 -1.45
N PHE A 256 14.91 6.10 -0.64
CA PHE A 256 15.65 6.53 0.55
C PHE A 256 16.94 7.25 0.15
N LYS A 257 17.73 6.76 -0.81
CA LYS A 257 18.89 7.49 -1.38
C LYS A 257 18.45 8.83 -1.95
N SER A 258 17.33 8.89 -2.67
CA SER A 258 16.78 10.15 -3.19
C SER A 258 16.36 11.11 -2.07
N LYS A 259 15.69 10.63 -1.02
CA LYS A 259 15.33 11.45 0.15
C LYS A 259 16.55 11.88 0.98
N PHE A 260 17.51 10.98 1.16
CA PHE A 260 18.74 11.19 1.92
C PHE A 260 19.70 12.15 1.20
N ILE A 261 19.81 12.03 -0.13
CA ILE A 261 20.48 13.02 -0.99
C ILE A 261 19.79 14.38 -0.88
N GLY A 262 18.46 14.43 -0.86
CA GLY A 262 17.72 15.67 -0.65
C GLY A 262 18.05 16.34 0.69
N VAL A 263 18.09 15.56 1.78
CA VAL A 263 18.47 16.05 3.12
C VAL A 263 19.93 16.52 3.17
N ILE A 264 20.86 15.77 2.57
CA ILE A 264 22.27 16.18 2.47
C ILE A 264 22.41 17.46 1.63
N GLY A 265 21.65 17.58 0.54
CA GLY A 265 21.61 18.78 -0.32
C GLY A 265 21.20 20.02 0.47
N ILE A 266 20.13 19.93 1.26
CA ILE A 266 19.66 21.02 2.13
C ILE A 266 20.76 21.44 3.13
N ILE A 267 21.45 20.47 3.76
CA ILE A 267 22.57 20.78 4.68
C ILE A 267 23.73 21.47 3.95
N LEU A 268 24.02 21.07 2.70
CA LEU A 268 25.08 21.69 1.90
C LEU A 268 24.72 23.11 1.44
N GLU A 269 23.43 23.42 1.30
CA GLU A 269 22.91 24.73 0.90
C GLU A 269 22.81 25.69 2.11
N ASP A 270 22.27 25.22 3.23
CA ASP A 270 21.90 26.07 4.37
C ASP A 270 23.06 26.30 5.37
N GLU A 271 23.97 25.34 5.53
CA GLU A 271 25.07 25.49 6.50
C GLU A 271 26.26 26.24 5.90
N PRO A 272 26.89 27.20 6.59
CA PRO A 272 28.03 27.94 6.04
C PRO A 272 29.26 27.06 5.79
N VAL A 273 30.03 27.43 4.75
CA VAL A 273 31.26 26.75 4.34
C VAL A 273 32.26 26.74 5.52
N GLY A 274 32.82 25.57 5.81
CA GLY A 274 33.83 25.40 6.87
C GLY A 274 33.29 24.73 8.14
N LYS A 275 31.97 24.75 8.37
CA LYS A 275 31.38 24.04 9.51
C LYS A 275 31.59 22.53 9.42
N PRO A 276 31.83 21.85 10.55
CA PRO A 276 32.03 20.40 10.57
C PRO A 276 30.88 19.63 9.92
N ILE A 277 29.63 20.00 10.20
CA ILE A 277 28.44 19.32 9.67
C ILE A 277 28.40 19.31 8.13
N ARG A 278 28.71 20.45 7.50
CA ARG A 278 28.79 20.58 6.03
C ARG A 278 29.90 19.73 5.43
N LYS A 279 31.06 19.63 6.10
CA LYS A 279 32.18 18.77 5.65
C LYS A 279 31.81 17.27 5.68
N HIS A 280 31.07 16.83 6.70
CA HIS A 280 30.61 15.44 6.80
C HIS A 280 29.50 15.13 5.79
N ALA A 281 28.57 16.07 5.58
CA ALA A 281 27.55 15.97 4.54
C ALA A 281 28.16 15.85 3.13
N LEU A 282 29.21 16.63 2.85
CA LEU A 282 29.95 16.56 1.58
C LEU A 282 30.64 15.19 1.39
N GLY A 283 31.30 14.67 2.44
CA GLY A 283 31.95 13.36 2.38
C GLY A 283 30.96 12.21 2.18
N LEU A 284 29.78 12.27 2.80
CA LEU A 284 28.70 11.30 2.58
C LEU A 284 28.11 11.41 1.17
N PHE A 285 27.96 12.62 0.64
CA PHE A 285 27.48 12.86 -0.72
C PHE A 285 28.43 12.28 -1.77
N GLU A 286 29.74 12.55 -1.63
CA GLU A 286 30.77 12.02 -2.53
C GLU A 286 30.88 10.49 -2.45
N TYR A 287 30.79 9.93 -1.24
CA TYR A 287 30.78 8.48 -1.03
C TYR A 287 29.60 7.81 -1.75
N ILE A 288 28.39 8.35 -1.63
CA ILE A 288 27.18 7.86 -2.32
C ILE A 288 27.32 7.97 -3.85
N ARG A 289 27.90 9.08 -4.34
CA ARG A 289 28.07 9.34 -5.77
C ARG A 289 29.15 8.45 -6.41
N SER A 290 30.16 8.03 -5.65
CA SER A 290 31.27 7.19 -6.12
C SER A 290 30.86 5.75 -6.46
N GLY A 291 29.64 5.33 -6.12
CA GLY A 291 29.15 3.98 -6.40
C GLY A 291 29.81 2.89 -5.55
N LEU A 292 30.56 3.24 -4.50
CA LEU A 292 31.07 2.33 -3.47
C LEU A 292 29.95 1.83 -2.51
N PHE A 293 28.72 1.75 -3.02
CA PHE A 293 27.47 1.49 -2.33
C PHE A 293 26.72 0.32 -2.97
#